data_AF-A0AAN8D8Y5-F1
#
_entry.id   AF-A0AAN8D8Y5-F1
#
_cell.length_a   1.000
_cell.length_b   1.000
_cell.length_c   1.000
_cell.angle_alpha   90.00
_cell.angle_beta   90.00
_cell.angle_gamma   90.00
#
_symmetry.space_group_name_H-M   'P 1'
#
loop_
_entity.id
_entity.type
_entity.pdbx_description
1 polymer ?
#
loop_
_entity_poly.entity_id
_entity_poly.type
_entity_poly.pdbx_seq_one_letter_code
_entity_poly.pdbx_strand_id
1 'polypeptide(L)'
;MLWKCFGEDGNEVSEMYFLFLSHILKVFSDCIEALEAKSFSITSVFKVMTELKGKLERRLKDTFFGFAVNDKLKQLTPDLAKKCEADFLVFYERAKKYVSKRYDFSENSFHSKVSTLRLTTAVSYGEYSDAVQACSLKDIDMDGLYEEYGMVEAILSSSEMEGCHSEERYLKLFSKAEVPLVNLRKVSAYIFSIPCSNAHTERVFSMMTSAWRN
;
A
#
# COMPACT_ATOMS: atom_id res chain seq x y z
N MET A 1 21.42 -6.89 13.36
CA MET A 1 21.16 -7.79 12.23
C MET A 1 22.32 -7.71 11.25
N LEU A 2 22.68 -6.51 10.77
CA LEU A 2 23.81 -6.33 9.84
C LEU A 2 25.17 -6.77 10.43
N TRP A 3 25.45 -6.49 11.71
CA TRP A 3 26.69 -6.97 12.36
C TRP A 3 26.75 -8.51 12.47
N LYS A 4 25.59 -9.20 12.39
CA LYS A 4 25.55 -10.67 12.34
C LYS A 4 25.89 -11.21 10.94
N CYS A 5 25.83 -10.37 9.91
CA CYS A 5 26.34 -10.66 8.57
C CYS A 5 27.87 -10.57 8.46
N PHE A 6 28.53 -9.97 9.47
CA PHE A 6 29.97 -9.75 9.52
C PHE A 6 30.57 -10.22 10.85
N GLY A 7 29.81 -11.01 11.61
CA GLY A 7 30.20 -11.48 12.94
C GLY A 7 31.10 -12.71 12.87
N GLU A 8 31.73 -13.05 14.00
CA GLU A 8 32.61 -14.23 14.14
C GLU A 8 31.85 -15.57 14.09
N ASP A 9 30.52 -15.55 14.19
CA ASP A 9 29.66 -16.71 13.94
C ASP A 9 29.79 -17.06 12.45
N GLY A 10 30.45 -18.19 12.14
CA GLY A 10 31.05 -18.52 10.83
C GLY A 10 30.24 -18.25 9.55
N ASN A 11 30.93 -18.32 8.41
CA ASN A 11 30.47 -17.89 7.07
C ASN A 11 29.01 -18.25 6.71
N GLU A 12 28.55 -19.44 7.11
CA GLU A 12 27.18 -19.93 6.86
C GLU A 12 26.08 -19.10 7.55
N VAL A 13 26.34 -18.58 8.75
CA VAL A 13 25.42 -17.71 9.49
C VAL A 13 25.33 -16.37 8.79
N SER A 14 26.47 -15.80 8.43
CA SER A 14 26.53 -14.52 7.73
C SER A 14 25.78 -14.55 6.41
N GLU A 15 25.98 -15.61 5.62
CA GLU A 15 25.26 -15.84 4.36
C GLU A 15 23.74 -15.93 4.57
N MET A 16 23.30 -16.59 5.64
CA MET A 16 21.87 -16.67 5.99
C MET A 16 21.22 -15.32 6.22
N TYR A 17 21.89 -14.43 6.96
CA TYR A 17 21.37 -13.08 7.19
C TYR A 17 21.36 -12.26 5.90
N PHE A 18 22.38 -12.41 5.03
CA PHE A 18 22.37 -11.76 3.72
C PHE A 18 21.21 -12.24 2.83
N LEU A 19 20.95 -13.55 2.80
CA LEU A 19 19.83 -14.11 2.04
C LEU A 19 18.50 -13.57 2.56
N PHE A 20 18.31 -13.55 3.88
CA PHE A 20 17.12 -12.95 4.50
C PHE A 20 16.96 -11.47 4.12
N LEU A 21 18.02 -10.68 4.28
CA LEU A 21 18.02 -9.25 3.97
C LEU A 21 17.68 -9.02 2.50
N SER A 22 18.29 -9.77 1.57
CA SER A 22 18.02 -9.61 0.14
C SER A 22 16.54 -9.81 -0.20
N HIS A 23 15.90 -10.82 0.39
CA HIS A 23 14.48 -11.11 0.17
C HIS A 23 13.57 -10.04 0.79
N ILE A 24 13.82 -9.65 2.05
CA ILE A 24 12.93 -8.69 2.71
C ILE A 24 13.11 -7.26 2.19
N LEU A 25 14.31 -6.88 1.77
CA LEU A 25 14.55 -5.60 1.12
C LEU A 25 13.79 -5.50 -0.20
N LYS A 26 13.68 -6.59 -0.98
CA LYS A 26 12.84 -6.59 -2.19
C LYS A 26 11.37 -6.27 -1.89
N VAL A 27 10.81 -6.79 -0.79
CA VAL A 27 9.43 -6.48 -0.37
C VAL A 27 9.24 -4.98 -0.11
N PHE A 28 10.23 -4.33 0.49
CA PHE A 28 10.20 -2.88 0.74
C PHE A 28 10.43 -2.07 -0.54
N SER A 29 11.39 -2.48 -1.38
CA SER A 29 11.65 -1.85 -2.67
C SER A 29 10.43 -1.90 -3.59
N ASP A 30 9.74 -3.04 -3.69
CA ASP A 30 8.50 -3.15 -4.46
C ASP A 30 7.43 -2.17 -3.98
N CYS A 31 7.34 -1.97 -2.66
CA CYS A 31 6.39 -1.01 -2.09
C CYS A 31 6.79 0.43 -2.41
N ILE A 32 8.09 0.75 -2.36
CA ILE A 32 8.62 2.08 -2.72
C ILE A 32 8.36 2.36 -4.20
N GLU A 33 8.71 1.42 -5.09
CA GLU A 33 8.46 1.52 -6.53
C GLU A 33 6.97 1.77 -6.83
N ALA A 34 6.06 1.11 -6.10
CA ALA A 34 4.63 1.34 -6.24
C ALA A 34 4.19 2.73 -5.76
N LEU A 35 4.76 3.25 -4.68
CA LEU A 35 4.48 4.59 -4.14
C LEU A 35 5.08 5.71 -5.00
N GLU A 36 6.18 5.43 -5.70
CA GLU A 36 6.89 6.38 -6.58
C GLU A 36 6.50 6.25 -8.06
N ALA A 37 5.52 5.40 -8.38
CA ALA A 37 5.08 5.21 -9.76
C ALA A 37 4.66 6.54 -10.39
N LYS A 38 5.04 6.76 -11.65
CA LYS A 38 4.77 8.01 -12.38
C LYS A 38 3.28 8.38 -12.44
N SER A 39 2.41 7.37 -12.47
CA SER A 39 0.95 7.50 -12.46
C SER A 39 0.35 7.21 -11.08
N PHE A 40 1.10 7.39 -10.00
CA PHE A 40 0.60 7.18 -8.66
C PHE A 40 -0.44 8.25 -8.30
N SER A 41 -1.52 7.82 -7.66
CA SER A 41 -2.59 8.69 -7.17
C SER A 41 -2.77 8.45 -5.67
N ILE A 42 -3.15 9.51 -4.93
CA ILE A 42 -3.47 9.43 -3.49
C ILE A 42 -4.48 8.32 -3.17
N THR A 43 -5.39 8.04 -4.11
CA THR A 43 -6.41 6.97 -4.03
C THR A 43 -5.79 5.56 -3.96
N SER A 44 -4.50 5.41 -4.29
CA SER A 44 -3.76 4.14 -4.29
C SER A 44 -2.98 3.89 -3.00
N VAL A 45 -2.73 4.92 -2.17
CA VAL A 45 -1.87 4.81 -0.97
C VAL A 45 -2.38 3.74 0.00
N PHE A 46 -3.67 3.75 0.30
CA PHE A 46 -4.25 2.80 1.26
C PHE A 46 -4.06 1.35 0.83
N LYS A 47 -4.28 1.07 -0.46
CA LYS A 47 -4.08 -0.26 -1.03
C LYS A 47 -2.61 -0.69 -0.91
N VAL A 48 -1.67 0.13 -1.37
CA VAL A 48 -0.23 -0.20 -1.36
C VAL A 48 0.28 -0.44 0.06
N MET A 49 -0.07 0.44 1.00
CA MET A 49 0.35 0.30 2.40
C MET A 49 -0.27 -0.93 3.06
N THR A 50 -1.55 -1.23 2.78
CA THR A 50 -2.25 -2.41 3.30
C THR A 50 -1.65 -3.70 2.73
N GLU A 51 -1.28 -3.70 1.46
CA GLU A 51 -0.57 -4.83 0.83
C GLU A 51 0.81 -5.06 1.47
N LEU A 52 1.57 -4.01 1.77
CA LEU A 52 2.84 -4.13 2.50
C LEU A 52 2.61 -4.75 3.89
N LYS A 53 1.65 -4.23 4.66
CA LYS A 53 1.30 -4.77 5.98
C LYS A 53 0.91 -6.25 5.88
N GLY A 54 0.02 -6.60 4.94
CA GLY A 54 -0.42 -7.97 4.73
C GLY A 54 0.70 -8.91 4.23
N LYS A 55 1.68 -8.41 3.47
CA LYS A 55 2.88 -9.16 3.10
C LYS A 55 3.76 -9.48 4.30
N LEU A 56 3.89 -8.55 5.25
CA LEU A 56 4.64 -8.75 6.50
C LEU A 56 3.91 -9.71 7.45
N GLU A 57 2.60 -9.53 7.62
CA GLU A 57 1.78 -10.37 8.51
C GLU A 57 1.70 -11.82 8.04
N ARG A 58 1.55 -12.07 6.73
CA ARG A 58 1.60 -13.44 6.19
C ARG A 58 2.95 -14.10 6.40
N ARG A 59 4.05 -13.39 6.12
CA ARG A 59 5.42 -13.91 6.34
C ARG A 59 5.67 -14.25 7.80
N LEU A 60 5.19 -13.42 8.72
CA LEU A 60 5.27 -13.65 10.15
C LEU A 60 4.44 -14.88 10.56
N LYS A 61 3.17 -14.96 10.12
CA LYS A 61 2.27 -16.07 10.43
C LYS A 61 2.78 -17.41 9.91
N ASP A 62 3.26 -17.41 8.67
CA ASP A 62 3.66 -18.62 7.96
C ASP A 62 5.13 -18.97 8.21
N THR A 63 5.84 -18.20 9.04
CA THR A 63 7.30 -18.35 9.30
C THR A 63 8.10 -18.41 7.99
N PHE A 64 7.74 -17.56 7.03
CA PHE A 64 8.32 -17.55 5.69
C PHE A 64 9.34 -16.43 5.54
N PHE A 65 10.62 -16.81 5.45
CA PHE A 65 11.75 -15.87 5.38
C PHE A 65 12.30 -15.68 3.96
N GLY A 66 11.76 -16.44 3.00
CA GLY A 66 12.22 -16.54 1.62
C GLY A 66 12.58 -17.99 1.30
N PHE A 67 12.34 -18.43 0.06
CA PHE A 67 12.51 -19.84 -0.29
C PHE A 67 13.93 -20.35 -0.02
N ALA A 68 14.95 -19.63 -0.50
CA ALA A 68 16.35 -19.98 -0.26
C ALA A 68 16.74 -19.97 1.23
N VAL A 69 16.16 -19.04 2.01
CA VAL A 69 16.41 -18.92 3.45
C VAL A 69 15.80 -20.12 4.19
N ASN A 70 14.54 -20.46 3.90
CA ASN A 70 13.84 -21.60 4.50
C ASN A 70 14.47 -22.93 4.10
N ASP A 71 15.01 -23.07 2.88
CA ASP A 71 15.73 -24.27 2.49
C ASP A 71 17.05 -24.42 3.24
N LYS A 72 17.83 -23.33 3.32
CA LYS A 72 19.11 -23.32 4.01
C LYS A 72 18.97 -23.47 5.53
N LEU A 73 17.89 -22.99 6.15
CA LEU A 73 17.58 -23.26 7.56
C LEU A 73 17.53 -24.76 7.90
N LYS A 74 17.07 -25.60 6.97
CA LYS A 74 17.01 -27.07 7.17
C LYS A 74 18.38 -27.73 7.17
N GLN A 75 19.40 -27.05 6.65
CA GLN A 75 20.77 -27.55 6.51
C GLN A 75 21.64 -27.17 7.71
N LEU A 76 21.20 -26.23 8.56
CA LEU A 76 21.91 -25.78 9.75
C LEU A 76 21.70 -26.71 10.94
N THR A 77 22.56 -26.57 11.95
CA THR A 77 22.31 -27.19 13.25
C THR A 77 21.03 -26.63 13.88
N PRO A 78 20.27 -27.44 14.65
CA PRO A 78 18.98 -27.03 15.20
C PRO A 78 19.03 -25.76 16.06
N ASP A 79 20.11 -25.59 16.84
CA ASP A 79 20.27 -24.42 17.71
C ASP A 79 20.52 -23.14 16.91
N LEU A 80 21.30 -23.24 15.83
CA LEU A 80 21.60 -22.12 14.97
C LEU A 80 20.39 -21.72 14.12
N ALA A 81 19.67 -22.70 13.57
CA ALA A 81 18.42 -22.47 12.84
C ALA A 81 17.40 -21.71 13.71
N LYS A 82 17.16 -22.18 14.94
CA LYS A 82 16.26 -21.52 15.90
C LYS A 82 16.68 -20.09 16.23
N LYS A 83 17.98 -19.84 16.41
CA LYS A 83 18.52 -18.49 16.65
C LYS A 83 18.18 -17.56 15.47
N CYS A 84 18.48 -17.99 14.25
CA CYS A 84 18.18 -17.22 13.02
C CYS A 84 16.68 -16.98 12.84
N GLU A 85 15.84 -18.00 13.01
CA GLU A 85 14.38 -17.87 12.93
C GLU A 85 13.85 -16.84 13.93
N ALA A 86 14.29 -16.91 15.19
CA ALA A 86 13.89 -15.95 16.21
C ALA A 86 14.27 -14.51 15.83
N ASP A 87 15.48 -14.30 15.32
CA ASP A 87 15.95 -13.00 14.86
C ASP A 87 15.12 -12.47 13.67
N PHE A 88 14.76 -13.33 12.70
CA PHE A 88 13.95 -12.96 11.55
C PHE A 88 12.49 -12.65 11.93
N LEU A 89 11.91 -13.40 12.86
CA LEU A 89 10.57 -13.11 13.40
C LEU A 89 10.54 -11.78 14.14
N VAL A 90 11.57 -11.51 14.96
CA VAL A 90 11.72 -10.21 15.64
C VAL A 90 11.81 -9.07 14.62
N PHE A 91 12.47 -9.29 13.48
CA PHE A 91 12.48 -8.30 12.41
C PHE A 91 11.10 -8.01 11.84
N TYR A 92 10.32 -9.04 11.49
CA TYR A 92 8.96 -8.86 10.98
C TYR A 92 8.06 -8.15 11.99
N GLU A 93 8.15 -8.48 13.28
CA GLU A 93 7.37 -7.79 14.31
C GLU A 93 7.75 -6.32 14.44
N ARG A 94 9.05 -6.01 14.41
CA ARG A 94 9.54 -4.61 14.43
C ARG A 94 9.06 -3.84 13.20
N ALA A 95 9.16 -4.45 12.02
CA ALA A 95 8.71 -3.86 10.76
C ALA A 95 7.20 -3.57 10.80
N LYS A 96 6.38 -4.58 11.13
CA LYS A 96 4.92 -4.45 11.27
C LYS A 96 4.54 -3.37 12.27
N LYS A 97 5.16 -3.37 13.46
CA LYS A 97 4.92 -2.38 14.52
C LYS A 97 5.28 -0.97 14.05
N TYR A 98 6.39 -0.81 13.33
CA TYR A 98 6.81 0.48 12.80
C TYR A 98 5.78 1.05 11.82
N VAL A 99 5.34 0.26 10.83
CA VAL A 99 4.34 0.71 9.85
C VAL A 99 3.02 1.05 10.55
N SER A 100 2.56 0.17 11.44
CA SER A 100 1.29 0.36 12.17
C SER A 100 1.29 1.58 13.08
N LYS A 101 2.45 2.01 13.58
CA LYS A 101 2.58 3.24 14.38
C LYS A 101 2.56 4.52 13.53
N ARG A 102 2.95 4.43 12.25
CA ARG A 102 3.20 5.58 11.37
C ARG A 102 2.19 5.72 10.22
N TYR A 103 1.29 4.76 10.08
CA TYR A 103 0.23 4.77 9.08
C TYR A 103 -1.06 4.29 9.73
N ASP A 104 -2.13 5.05 9.50
CA ASP A 104 -3.46 4.69 9.98
C ASP A 104 -4.11 3.70 9.01
N PHE A 105 -4.25 2.46 9.47
CA PHE A 105 -4.88 1.37 8.71
C PHE A 105 -6.38 1.24 9.00
N SER A 106 -6.96 2.13 9.79
CA SER A 106 -8.39 2.10 10.06
C SER A 106 -9.20 2.40 8.80
N GLU A 107 -10.38 1.79 8.72
CA GLU A 107 -11.37 2.05 7.66
C GLU A 107 -11.85 3.51 7.68
N ASN A 108 -11.70 4.20 8.82
CA ASN A 108 -12.05 5.61 8.98
C ASN A 108 -10.91 6.57 8.62
N SER A 109 -9.72 6.05 8.28
CA SER A 109 -8.58 6.90 7.90
C SER A 109 -8.85 7.67 6.62
N PHE A 110 -8.23 8.84 6.48
CA PHE A 110 -8.34 9.67 5.27
C PHE A 110 -8.03 8.87 3.99
N HIS A 111 -6.92 8.13 3.98
CA HIS A 111 -6.53 7.34 2.80
C HIS A 111 -7.51 6.20 2.51
N SER A 112 -8.10 5.58 3.53
CA SER A 112 -9.13 4.54 3.31
C SER A 112 -10.35 5.14 2.63
N LYS A 113 -10.87 6.25 3.16
CA LYS A 113 -12.01 6.95 2.55
C LYS A 113 -11.71 7.41 1.12
N VAL A 114 -10.59 8.08 0.90
CA VAL A 114 -10.19 8.56 -0.43
C VAL A 114 -9.94 7.43 -1.43
N SER A 115 -9.61 6.22 -0.97
CA SER A 115 -9.44 5.07 -1.88
C SER A 115 -10.73 4.68 -2.62
N THR A 116 -11.91 4.98 -2.06
CA THR A 116 -13.20 4.75 -2.72
C THR A 116 -13.38 5.64 -3.95
N LEU A 117 -12.76 6.83 -3.96
CA LEU A 117 -12.79 7.76 -5.10
C LEU A 117 -11.98 7.26 -6.29
N ARG A 118 -11.28 6.13 -6.17
CA ARG A 118 -10.64 5.42 -7.29
C ARG A 118 -11.66 4.87 -8.28
N LEU A 119 -12.90 4.68 -7.82
CA LEU A 119 -14.02 4.16 -8.60
C LEU A 119 -13.73 2.82 -9.28
N THR A 120 -12.76 2.00 -8.84
CA THR A 120 -12.42 0.73 -9.50
C THR A 120 -13.34 -0.44 -9.16
N THR A 121 -14.13 -0.29 -8.11
CA THR A 121 -15.16 -1.23 -7.68
C THR A 121 -16.50 -0.49 -7.65
N ALA A 122 -17.60 -1.24 -7.58
CA ALA A 122 -18.88 -0.63 -7.21
C ALA A 122 -18.70 0.03 -5.84
N VAL A 123 -19.09 1.30 -5.73
CA VAL A 123 -19.02 2.12 -4.51
C VAL A 123 -20.37 2.76 -4.39
N SER A 124 -21.06 2.60 -3.25
CA SER A 124 -22.37 3.23 -3.03
C SER A 124 -22.25 4.76 -2.96
N TYR A 125 -23.35 5.49 -3.21
CA TYR A 125 -23.34 6.94 -3.02
C TYR A 125 -22.95 7.36 -1.59
N GLY A 126 -23.37 6.60 -0.57
CA GLY A 126 -23.01 6.86 0.83
C GLY A 126 -21.49 6.87 1.01
N GLU A 127 -20.82 5.81 0.60
CA GLU A 127 -19.35 5.69 0.67
C GLU A 127 -18.65 6.79 -0.15
N TYR A 128 -19.18 7.11 -1.34
CA TYR A 128 -18.64 8.15 -2.20
C TYR A 128 -18.74 9.53 -1.53
N SER A 129 -19.91 9.85 -0.97
CA SER A 129 -20.18 11.12 -0.29
C SER A 129 -19.32 11.29 0.97
N ASP A 130 -19.15 10.22 1.74
CA ASP A 130 -18.26 10.20 2.93
C ASP A 130 -16.81 10.50 2.54
N ALA A 131 -16.36 9.98 1.41
CA ALA A 131 -15.02 10.22 0.91
C ALA A 131 -14.83 11.65 0.40
N VAL A 132 -15.83 12.22 -0.28
CA VAL A 132 -15.83 13.64 -0.68
C VAL A 132 -15.82 14.56 0.53
N GLN A 133 -16.61 14.25 1.56
CA GLN A 133 -16.62 15.01 2.82
C GLN A 133 -15.28 14.91 3.57
N ALA A 134 -14.63 13.74 3.56
CA ALA A 134 -13.30 13.56 4.13
C ALA A 134 -12.23 14.45 3.46
N CYS A 135 -12.40 14.77 2.17
CA CYS A 135 -11.56 15.72 1.45
C CYS A 135 -11.81 17.19 1.84
N SER A 136 -12.86 17.49 2.60
CA SER A 136 -13.21 18.85 3.06
C SER A 136 -13.30 19.88 1.92
N LEU A 137 -13.88 19.49 0.78
CA LEU A 137 -14.01 20.32 -0.41
C LEU A 137 -15.11 21.36 -0.21
N LYS A 138 -14.73 22.65 -0.21
CA LYS A 138 -15.65 23.77 0.10
C LYS A 138 -16.62 24.13 -1.03
N ASP A 139 -16.24 23.86 -2.27
CA ASP A 139 -16.96 24.34 -3.46
C ASP A 139 -17.74 23.22 -4.18
N ILE A 140 -18.19 22.21 -3.45
CA ILE A 140 -19.00 21.11 -4.00
C ILE A 140 -20.44 21.26 -3.53
N ASP A 141 -21.34 21.29 -4.51
CA ASP A 141 -22.76 21.14 -4.27
C ASP A 141 -23.07 19.65 -4.08
N MET A 142 -23.37 19.24 -2.84
CA MET A 142 -23.60 17.83 -2.50
C MET A 142 -24.92 17.30 -3.04
N ASP A 143 -25.93 18.15 -3.21
CA ASP A 143 -27.21 17.77 -3.81
C ASP A 143 -27.00 17.57 -5.32
N GLY A 144 -26.31 18.51 -5.98
CA GLY A 144 -25.89 18.35 -7.37
C GLY A 144 -24.97 17.14 -7.60
N LEU A 145 -24.11 16.82 -6.63
CA LEU A 145 -23.25 15.64 -6.70
C LEU A 145 -24.05 14.34 -6.64
N TYR A 146 -25.13 14.28 -5.85
CA TYR A 146 -26.03 13.13 -5.81
C TYR A 146 -26.68 12.86 -7.17
N GLU A 147 -27.22 13.92 -7.79
CA GLU A 147 -27.83 13.83 -9.11
C GLU A 147 -26.80 13.40 -10.17
N GLU A 148 -25.61 14.01 -10.17
CA GLU A 148 -24.52 13.63 -11.08
C GLU A 148 -24.07 12.18 -10.89
N TYR A 149 -23.99 11.71 -9.63
CA TYR A 149 -23.64 10.33 -9.33
C TYR A 149 -24.69 9.36 -9.88
N GLY A 150 -25.98 9.64 -9.67
CA GLY A 150 -27.08 8.81 -10.19
C GLY A 150 -27.07 8.68 -11.72
N MET A 151 -26.66 9.74 -12.42
CA MET A 151 -26.53 9.71 -13.89
C MET A 151 -25.42 8.77 -14.38
N VAL A 152 -24.37 8.57 -13.59
CA VAL A 152 -23.19 7.78 -13.98
C VAL A 152 -23.08 6.42 -13.30
N GLU A 153 -23.95 6.11 -12.34
CA GLU A 153 -23.93 4.86 -11.58
C GLU A 153 -23.95 3.61 -12.47
N ALA A 154 -24.79 3.62 -13.51
CA ALA A 154 -24.87 2.54 -14.49
C ALA A 154 -23.56 2.39 -15.29
N ILE A 155 -22.90 3.51 -15.60
CA ILE A 155 -21.62 3.54 -16.32
C ILE A 155 -20.50 3.03 -15.40
N LEU A 156 -20.48 3.42 -14.12
CA LEU A 156 -19.52 2.95 -13.11
C LEU A 156 -19.56 1.43 -12.93
N SER A 157 -20.77 0.86 -13.04
CA SER A 157 -21.04 -0.57 -12.88
C SER A 157 -20.92 -1.37 -14.18
N SER A 158 -20.59 -0.70 -15.31
CA SER A 158 -20.50 -1.37 -16.61
C SER A 158 -19.22 -2.19 -16.76
N SER A 159 -19.30 -3.29 -17.54
CA SER A 159 -18.14 -4.13 -17.85
C SER A 159 -17.04 -3.39 -18.62
N GLU A 160 -17.37 -2.29 -19.30
CA GLU A 160 -16.39 -1.45 -19.99
C GLU A 160 -15.39 -0.75 -19.05
N MET A 161 -15.72 -0.69 -17.76
CA MET A 161 -14.85 -0.14 -16.73
C MET A 161 -13.92 -1.18 -16.12
N GLU A 162 -14.11 -2.48 -16.41
CA GLU A 162 -13.23 -3.54 -15.93
C GLU A 162 -11.79 -3.34 -16.41
N GLY A 163 -10.82 -3.55 -15.52
CA GLY A 163 -9.40 -3.36 -15.81
C GLY A 163 -8.92 -1.90 -15.86
N CYS A 164 -9.81 -0.92 -16.01
CA CYS A 164 -9.40 0.49 -16.05
C CYS A 164 -8.88 1.00 -14.72
N HIS A 165 -7.84 1.83 -14.80
CA HIS A 165 -7.33 2.61 -13.67
C HIS A 165 -8.21 3.83 -13.40
N SER A 166 -7.99 4.49 -12.25
CA SER A 166 -8.87 5.56 -11.75
C SER A 166 -9.06 6.68 -12.78
N GLU A 167 -7.94 7.15 -13.33
CA GLU A 167 -7.85 8.24 -14.29
C GLU A 167 -8.66 7.92 -15.55
N GLU A 168 -8.51 6.71 -16.09
CA GLU A 168 -9.22 6.23 -17.26
C GLU A 168 -10.73 6.14 -17.00
N ARG A 169 -11.14 5.70 -15.80
CA ARG A 169 -12.56 5.66 -15.42
C ARG A 169 -13.15 7.07 -15.42
N TYR A 170 -12.51 8.05 -14.78
CA TYR A 170 -12.98 9.45 -14.83
C TYR A 170 -13.04 10.01 -16.25
N LEU A 171 -12.03 9.75 -17.08
CA LEU A 171 -12.05 10.18 -18.48
C LEU A 171 -13.21 9.56 -19.28
N LYS A 172 -13.47 8.26 -19.08
CA LYS A 172 -14.62 7.57 -19.69
C LYS A 172 -15.96 8.09 -19.19
N LEU A 173 -16.08 8.39 -17.91
CA LEU A 173 -17.30 8.98 -17.35
C LEU A 173 -17.58 10.34 -17.99
N PHE A 174 -16.57 11.19 -18.07
CA PHE A 174 -16.73 12.54 -18.63
C PHE A 174 -16.92 12.55 -20.15
N SER A 175 -16.44 11.54 -20.88
CA SER A 175 -16.65 11.46 -22.33
C SER A 175 -18.04 10.92 -22.71
N LYS A 176 -18.67 10.14 -21.84
CA LYS A 176 -20.01 9.56 -22.06
C LYS A 176 -21.15 10.39 -21.48
N ALA A 177 -20.86 11.33 -20.59
CA ALA A 177 -21.89 12.15 -19.98
C ALA A 177 -22.52 13.11 -21.01
N GLU A 178 -23.85 13.04 -21.15
CA GLU A 178 -24.61 13.96 -22.00
C GLU A 178 -24.72 15.37 -21.40
N VAL A 179 -24.55 15.48 -20.08
CA VAL A 179 -24.60 16.73 -19.31
C VAL A 179 -23.29 17.01 -18.59
N PRO A 180 -22.99 18.29 -18.29
CA PRO A 180 -21.78 18.64 -17.53
C PRO A 180 -21.83 18.10 -16.10
N LEU A 181 -20.90 17.19 -15.77
CA LEU A 181 -20.71 16.64 -14.42
C LEU A 181 -19.79 17.57 -13.60
N VAL A 182 -20.30 18.73 -13.18
CA VAL A 182 -19.51 19.80 -12.58
C VAL A 182 -18.91 19.40 -11.24
N ASN A 183 -19.69 18.75 -10.37
CA ASN A 183 -19.27 18.34 -9.03
C ASN A 183 -18.31 17.15 -9.09
N LEU A 184 -18.59 16.13 -9.90
CA LEU A 184 -17.67 15.01 -10.14
C LEU A 184 -16.34 15.49 -10.73
N ARG A 185 -16.36 16.48 -11.63
CA ARG A 185 -15.13 17.11 -12.14
C ARG A 185 -14.33 17.78 -11.03
N LYS A 186 -14.97 18.52 -10.13
CA LYS A 186 -14.29 19.14 -8.97
C LYS A 186 -13.67 18.08 -8.05
N VAL A 187 -14.39 16.98 -7.76
CA VAL A 187 -13.84 15.86 -6.98
C VAL A 187 -12.62 15.26 -7.68
N SER A 188 -12.75 14.94 -8.97
CA SER A 188 -11.65 14.34 -9.75
C SER A 188 -10.43 15.26 -9.84
N ALA A 189 -10.65 16.55 -10.06
CA ALA A 189 -9.58 17.55 -10.12
C ALA A 189 -8.85 17.62 -8.79
N TYR A 190 -9.56 17.59 -7.67
CA TYR A 190 -8.94 17.57 -6.35
C TYR A 190 -8.08 16.33 -6.13
N ILE A 191 -8.62 15.12 -6.32
CA ILE A 191 -7.88 13.88 -6.04
C ILE A 191 -6.62 13.75 -6.90
N PHE A 192 -6.66 14.23 -8.14
CA PHE A 192 -5.51 14.19 -9.07
C PHE A 192 -4.57 15.39 -8.90
N SER A 193 -4.97 16.42 -8.15
CA SER A 193 -4.10 17.56 -7.80
C SER A 193 -3.25 17.31 -6.56
N ILE A 194 -3.61 16.33 -5.71
CA ILE A 194 -2.83 16.01 -4.51
C ILE A 194 -1.49 15.43 -4.96
N PRO A 195 -0.36 16.11 -4.70
CA PRO A 195 0.94 15.59 -5.08
C PRO A 195 1.22 14.33 -4.26
N CYS A 196 1.82 13.34 -4.92
CA CYS A 196 2.32 12.15 -4.26
C CYS A 196 3.42 12.57 -3.28
N SER A 197 3.12 12.51 -1.98
CA SER A 197 4.12 12.83 -0.95
C SER A 197 5.14 11.71 -0.85
N ASN A 198 6.42 12.07 -0.84
CA ASN A 198 7.53 11.16 -0.58
C ASN A 198 7.53 10.61 0.87
N ALA A 199 6.69 11.16 1.77
CA ALA A 199 6.68 10.76 3.18
C ALA A 199 6.37 9.27 3.39
N HIS A 200 5.59 8.65 2.50
CA HIS A 200 5.31 7.21 2.57
C HIS A 200 6.53 6.39 2.17
N THR A 201 7.20 6.79 1.09
CA THR A 201 8.46 6.22 0.63
C THR A 201 9.56 6.36 1.69
N GLU A 202 9.72 7.55 2.28
CA GLU A 202 10.68 7.81 3.36
C GLU A 202 10.43 6.92 4.58
N ARG A 203 9.17 6.64 4.92
CA ARG A 203 8.83 5.70 6.00
C ARG A 203 9.29 4.29 5.67
N VAL A 204 9.08 3.82 4.44
CA VAL A 204 9.55 2.50 4.01
C VAL A 204 11.09 2.45 3.99
N PHE A 205 11.77 3.49 3.49
CA PHE A 205 13.23 3.61 3.57
C PHE A 205 13.76 3.63 5.00
N SER A 206 13.04 4.26 5.94
CA SER A 206 13.39 4.25 7.36
C SER A 206 13.38 2.84 7.93
N MET A 207 12.45 1.98 7.48
CA MET A 207 12.43 0.57 7.87
C MET A 207 13.62 -0.19 7.31
N MET A 208 13.96 0.02 6.03
CA MET A 208 15.16 -0.55 5.44
C MET A 208 16.38 -0.14 6.27
N THR A 209 16.54 1.16 6.54
CA THR A 209 17.61 1.72 7.40
C THR A 209 17.65 1.07 8.78
N SER A 210 16.49 0.76 9.38
CA SER A 210 16.43 0.07 10.67
C SER A 210 16.93 -1.38 10.61
N ALA A 211 16.77 -2.06 9.47
CA ALA A 211 17.35 -3.38 9.21
C ALA A 211 18.88 -3.33 9.16
N TRP A 212 19.41 -2.21 8.66
CA TRP A 212 20.85 -1.98 8.55
C TRP A 212 21.49 -1.55 9.88
N ARG A 213 20.75 -0.84 10.74
CA ARG A 213 21.30 -0.29 12.01
C ARG A 213 21.13 -1.21 13.23
N ASN A 214 20.07 -2.02 13.28
CA ASN A 214 19.78 -2.96 14.38
C ASN A 214 19.96 -4.40 13.95
#